data_AF-A0A3C0E274-F1
#
_entry.id   AF-A0A3C0E274-F1
#
_cell.length_a   1.000
_cell.length_b   1.000
_cell.length_c   1.000
_cell.angle_alpha   90.00
_cell.angle_beta   90.00
_cell.angle_gamma   90.00
#
_symmetry.space_group_name_H-M   'P 1'
#
loop_
_entity.id
_entity.type
_entity.pdbx_description
1 polymer ?
#
loop_
_entity_poly.entity_id
_entity_poly.type
_entity_poly.pdbx_seq_one_letter_code
_entity_poly.pdbx_strand_id
1 'polypeptide(L)'
;MADPTDDCGVASLTYEDTFSGSGGCTGSSGILRTYTAVDGCGNTSTFVQELLYVDVDAPEFVFVPADLTIGCDDGDIPLESATAEDACGEATVTVELDIVGGPCPAPYQIVRVFTATDACGNSATATQTISIGEAPQGCPEDLDGDGFVGVSDVLLALGEFGCADNCTVDLDGDGATSVSDVLALLSSFGESCL
;
A
#
# COMPACT_ATOMS: atom_id res chain seq x y z
N MET A 1 52.28 9.54 -54.31
CA MET A 1 53.30 10.07 -53.40
C MET A 1 52.71 11.36 -52.86
N ALA A 2 52.36 11.40 -51.57
CA ALA A 2 51.78 12.57 -50.93
C ALA A 2 52.82 13.70 -50.87
N ASP A 3 52.39 14.93 -51.16
CA ASP A 3 53.19 16.14 -51.06
C ASP A 3 53.34 16.50 -49.57
N PRO A 4 54.56 16.71 -49.03
CA PRO A 4 54.79 16.88 -47.59
C PRO A 4 54.38 18.25 -47.00
N THR A 5 53.48 19.00 -47.64
CA THR A 5 52.96 20.30 -47.15
C THR A 5 51.45 20.31 -46.92
N ASP A 6 50.82 19.16 -46.68
CA ASP A 6 49.39 19.10 -46.32
C ASP A 6 49.16 19.61 -44.87
N ASP A 7 49.28 20.93 -44.71
CA ASP A 7 48.99 21.68 -43.49
C ASP A 7 47.54 22.15 -43.54
N CYS A 8 46.62 21.19 -43.60
CA CYS A 8 45.18 21.43 -43.67
C CYS A 8 44.55 21.84 -42.33
N GLY A 9 45.33 22.47 -41.44
CA GLY A 9 44.83 23.03 -40.19
C GLY A 9 44.25 22.01 -39.21
N VAL A 10 43.56 22.51 -38.18
CA VAL A 10 42.96 21.66 -37.13
C VAL A 10 41.67 21.03 -37.61
N ALA A 11 41.53 19.72 -37.41
CA ALA A 11 40.27 19.02 -37.63
C ALA A 11 39.20 19.49 -36.62
N SER A 12 37.96 19.56 -37.09
CA SER A 12 36.78 19.82 -36.26
C SER A 12 36.05 18.51 -36.00
N LEU A 13 35.48 18.38 -34.81
CA LEU A 13 34.66 17.24 -34.40
C LEU A 13 33.30 17.76 -33.93
N THR A 14 32.23 17.28 -34.54
CA THR A 14 30.85 17.52 -34.12
C THR A 14 30.17 16.21 -33.78
N TYR A 15 29.07 16.28 -33.04
CA TYR A 15 28.20 15.14 -32.81
C TYR A 15 26.73 15.54 -32.93
N GLU A 16 25.90 14.57 -33.32
CA GLU A 16 24.44 14.67 -33.33
C GLU A 16 23.84 13.44 -32.68
N ASP A 17 22.84 13.67 -31.83
CA ASP A 17 22.13 12.62 -31.11
C ASP A 17 20.76 12.37 -31.75
N THR A 18 20.46 11.10 -31.99
CA THR A 18 19.13 10.65 -32.38
C THR A 18 18.62 9.63 -31.38
N PHE A 19 17.39 9.81 -30.92
CA PHE A 19 16.75 8.87 -30.01
C PHE A 19 16.17 7.71 -30.82
N SER A 20 16.51 6.48 -30.45
CA SER A 20 15.91 5.27 -31.02
C SER A 20 15.32 4.43 -29.89
N GLY A 21 14.01 4.17 -29.95
CA GLY A 21 13.33 3.26 -29.03
C GLY A 21 12.26 3.92 -28.17
N SER A 22 11.58 3.10 -27.38
CA SER A 22 10.49 3.50 -26.49
C SER A 22 10.81 3.00 -25.07
N GLY A 23 11.09 3.92 -24.15
CA GLY A 23 10.96 3.69 -22.71
C GLY A 23 12.01 2.80 -22.03
N GLY A 24 13.14 2.48 -22.65
CA GLY A 24 14.25 1.81 -21.93
C GLY A 24 13.99 0.36 -21.49
N CYS A 25 12.89 -0.30 -21.88
CA CYS A 25 12.61 -1.66 -21.42
C CYS A 25 13.41 -2.75 -22.12
N THR A 26 13.87 -2.46 -23.34
CA THR A 26 14.75 -3.36 -24.10
C THR A 26 16.08 -2.66 -24.29
N GLY A 27 17.18 -3.41 -24.22
CA GLY A 27 18.52 -2.95 -24.56
C GLY A 27 18.71 -2.57 -26.04
N SER A 28 17.64 -2.17 -26.72
CA SER A 28 17.59 -1.56 -28.05
C SER A 28 16.95 -0.17 -28.02
N SER A 29 16.56 0.33 -26.84
CA SER A 29 16.16 1.72 -26.62
C SER A 29 17.34 2.52 -26.10
N GLY A 30 17.67 3.63 -26.76
CA GLY A 30 18.91 4.34 -26.53
C GLY A 30 19.12 5.58 -27.39
N ILE A 31 20.32 6.14 -27.26
CA ILE A 31 20.79 7.28 -28.04
C ILE A 31 21.80 6.75 -29.07
N LEU A 32 21.53 7.02 -30.34
CA LEU A 32 22.51 6.88 -31.41
C LEU A 32 23.23 8.22 -31.58
N ARG A 33 24.50 8.27 -31.19
CA ARG A 33 25.36 9.45 -31.33
C ARG A 33 26.24 9.30 -32.56
N THR A 34 26.06 10.19 -33.54
CA THR A 34 26.87 10.24 -34.74
C THR A 34 27.94 11.31 -34.59
N TYR A 35 29.21 10.90 -34.52
CA TYR A 35 30.34 11.80 -34.57
C TYR A 35 30.71 12.09 -36.03
N THR A 36 30.97 13.35 -36.36
CA THR A 36 31.45 13.78 -37.68
C THR A 36 32.76 14.53 -37.51
N ALA A 37 33.83 14.01 -38.10
CA ALA A 37 35.14 14.67 -38.12
C ALA A 37 35.39 15.26 -39.52
N VAL A 38 35.72 16.54 -39.58
CA VAL A 38 36.06 17.26 -40.81
C VAL A 38 37.46 17.85 -40.67
N ASP A 39 38.40 17.45 -41.52
CA ASP A 39 39.72 18.09 -41.59
C ASP A 39 39.64 19.44 -42.33
N GLY A 40 40.67 20.31 -42.23
CA GLY A 40 40.60 21.61 -42.91
C GLY A 40 40.86 21.56 -44.42
N CYS A 41 41.06 20.38 -44.99
CA CYS A 41 40.93 20.14 -46.43
C CYS A 41 39.46 19.89 -46.84
N GLY A 42 38.56 19.68 -45.87
CA GLY A 42 37.16 19.37 -46.07
C GLY A 42 36.84 17.87 -46.17
N ASN A 43 37.80 16.97 -45.94
CA ASN A 43 37.51 15.54 -45.89
C ASN A 43 36.71 15.22 -44.64
N THR A 44 35.71 14.36 -44.79
CA THR A 44 34.77 14.02 -43.70
C THR A 44 34.82 12.52 -43.39
N SER A 45 34.73 12.18 -42.11
CA SER A 45 34.52 10.80 -41.64
C SER A 45 33.47 10.77 -40.53
N THR A 46 32.76 9.66 -40.39
CA THR A 46 31.71 9.51 -39.37
C THR A 46 31.89 8.22 -38.56
N PHE A 47 31.43 8.26 -37.31
CA PHE A 47 31.38 7.10 -36.41
C PHE A 47 30.08 7.15 -35.60
N VAL A 48 29.37 6.02 -35.51
CA VAL A 48 28.13 5.92 -34.74
C VAL A 48 28.40 5.14 -33.46
N GLN A 49 28.06 5.75 -32.32
CA GLN A 49 28.05 5.11 -31.00
C GLN A 49 26.60 4.81 -30.60
N GLU A 50 26.34 3.58 -30.17
CA GLU A 50 25.05 3.17 -29.61
C GLU A 50 25.14 3.22 -28.07
N LEU A 51 24.32 4.08 -27.45
CA LEU A 51 24.21 4.21 -26.01
C LEU A 51 22.88 3.64 -25.57
N LEU A 52 22.91 2.46 -24.96
CA LEU A 52 21.72 1.75 -24.51
C LEU A 52 21.50 2.01 -23.02
N TYR A 53 20.26 2.25 -22.63
CA TYR A 53 19.85 2.25 -21.23
C TYR A 53 18.74 1.22 -21.06
N VAL A 54 18.77 0.52 -19.93
CA VAL A 54 17.74 -0.45 -19.55
C VAL A 54 17.19 -0.05 -18.20
N ASP A 55 15.88 0.08 -18.13
CA ASP A 55 15.20 0.26 -16.87
C ASP A 55 15.08 -1.06 -16.13
N VAL A 56 15.59 -1.08 -14.90
CA VAL A 56 15.68 -2.26 -14.04
C VAL A 56 15.16 -1.98 -12.64
N ASP A 57 14.75 -0.74 -12.38
CA ASP A 57 14.24 -0.33 -11.08
C ASP A 57 12.73 -0.55 -11.05
N ALA A 58 12.21 -1.00 -9.92
CA ALA A 58 10.77 -1.17 -9.76
C ALA A 58 10.10 0.16 -9.41
N PRO A 59 8.80 0.32 -9.71
CA PRO A 59 8.03 1.45 -9.22
C PRO A 59 8.07 1.61 -7.69
N GLU A 60 7.96 2.85 -7.22
CA GLU A 60 7.85 3.19 -5.81
C GLU A 60 6.41 3.57 -5.47
N PHE A 61 5.87 3.01 -4.38
CA PHE A 61 4.55 3.42 -3.88
C PHE A 61 4.62 4.81 -3.25
N VAL A 62 3.83 5.74 -3.77
CA VAL A 62 3.65 7.10 -3.22
C VAL A 62 2.61 7.09 -2.11
N PHE A 63 1.62 6.21 -2.22
CA PHE A 63 0.58 6.02 -1.22
C PHE A 63 0.14 4.57 -1.14
N VAL A 64 0.01 4.07 0.09
CA VAL A 64 -0.64 2.79 0.41
C VAL A 64 -1.65 3.08 1.52
N PRO A 65 -2.93 2.69 1.35
CA PRO A 65 -3.91 2.82 2.42
C PRO A 65 -3.44 2.11 3.71
N ALA A 66 -3.65 2.74 4.86
CA ALA A 66 -3.31 2.17 6.15
C ALA A 66 -4.25 1.01 6.52
N ASP A 67 -3.81 0.16 7.44
CA ASP A 67 -4.64 -0.90 8.01
C ASP A 67 -5.85 -0.31 8.75
N LEU A 68 -6.96 -1.05 8.73
CA LEU A 68 -8.24 -0.62 9.31
C LEU A 68 -8.81 -1.71 10.24
N THR A 69 -9.55 -1.27 11.26
CA THR A 69 -10.40 -2.14 12.09
C THR A 69 -11.82 -1.59 12.03
N ILE A 70 -12.77 -2.45 11.70
CA ILE A 70 -14.14 -2.10 11.36
C ILE A 70 -15.09 -3.07 12.08
N GLY A 71 -16.15 -2.55 12.69
CA GLY A 71 -17.18 -3.33 13.36
C GLY A 71 -18.04 -4.13 12.38
N CYS A 72 -18.74 -5.16 12.85
CA CYS A 72 -19.67 -5.93 12.00
C CYS A 72 -20.86 -5.11 11.47
N ASP A 73 -21.24 -4.03 12.18
CA ASP A 73 -22.34 -3.14 11.83
C ASP A 73 -21.91 -1.88 11.06
N ASP A 74 -20.60 -1.69 10.88
CA ASP A 74 -20.04 -0.60 10.08
C ASP A 74 -20.27 -0.92 8.59
N GLY A 75 -21.34 -0.38 8.02
CA GLY A 75 -21.83 -0.69 6.67
C GLY A 75 -20.77 -0.75 5.55
N ASP A 76 -20.43 0.39 4.95
CA ASP A 76 -19.54 0.44 3.78
C ASP A 76 -18.05 0.43 4.20
N ILE A 77 -17.29 -0.56 3.70
CA ILE A 77 -15.84 -0.64 3.90
C ILE A 77 -15.13 0.32 2.92
N PRO A 78 -14.33 1.30 3.39
CA PRO A 78 -13.59 2.19 2.51
C PRO A 78 -12.44 1.43 1.81
N LEU A 79 -12.54 1.29 0.49
CA LEU A 79 -11.58 0.54 -0.34
C LEU A 79 -10.77 1.46 -1.26
N GLU A 80 -10.04 2.41 -0.68
CA GLU A 80 -9.11 3.24 -1.44
C GLU A 80 -8.02 2.40 -2.12
N SER A 81 -7.49 2.86 -3.26
CA SER A 81 -6.38 2.19 -3.96
C SER A 81 -5.04 2.80 -3.58
N ALA A 82 -3.99 1.99 -3.61
CA ALA A 82 -2.62 2.48 -3.59
C ALA A 82 -2.25 3.20 -4.91
N THR A 83 -1.24 4.07 -4.85
CA THR A 83 -0.65 4.75 -6.01
C THR A 83 0.87 4.57 -6.02
N ALA A 84 1.45 4.50 -7.22
CA ALA A 84 2.88 4.33 -7.42
C ALA A 84 3.37 5.22 -8.57
N GLU A 85 4.65 5.56 -8.53
CA GLU A 85 5.37 6.30 -9.56
C GLU A 85 6.61 5.52 -9.98
N ASP A 86 7.09 5.77 -11.19
CA ASP A 86 8.33 5.22 -11.70
C ASP A 86 9.20 6.32 -12.33
N ALA A 87 10.52 6.19 -12.23
CA ALA A 87 11.46 7.21 -12.69
C ALA A 87 11.61 7.26 -14.21
N CYS A 88 11.32 6.15 -14.89
CA CYS A 88 11.56 5.93 -16.31
C CYS A 88 10.27 5.75 -17.12
N GLY A 89 9.10 5.71 -16.47
CA GLY A 89 7.81 5.54 -17.14
C GLY A 89 6.59 5.70 -16.23
N GLU A 90 5.45 5.19 -16.73
CA GLU A 90 4.22 5.09 -15.93
C GLU A 90 4.20 3.76 -15.17
N ALA A 91 3.70 3.80 -13.93
CA ALA A 91 3.44 2.63 -13.11
C ALA A 91 1.93 2.31 -13.10
N THR A 92 1.58 1.05 -13.28
CA THR A 92 0.20 0.55 -13.13
C THR A 92 0.09 -0.21 -11.82
N VAL A 93 -0.92 0.11 -11.00
CA VAL A 93 -1.21 -0.61 -9.75
C VAL A 93 -2.41 -1.52 -9.93
N THR A 94 -2.25 -2.80 -9.61
CA THR A 94 -3.34 -3.78 -9.48
C THR A 94 -3.54 -4.15 -8.01
N VAL A 95 -4.73 -4.65 -7.67
CA VAL A 95 -5.06 -5.12 -6.32
C VAL A 95 -5.69 -6.50 -6.38
N GLU A 96 -5.17 -7.41 -5.57
CA GLU A 96 -5.78 -8.70 -5.27
C GLU A 96 -6.23 -8.68 -3.81
N LEU A 97 -7.37 -9.31 -3.52
CA LEU A 97 -7.88 -9.41 -2.16
C LEU A 97 -8.11 -10.88 -1.79
N ASP A 98 -7.78 -11.20 -0.54
CA ASP A 98 -8.08 -12.48 0.08
C ASP A 98 -8.85 -12.25 1.38
N ILE A 99 -9.76 -13.17 1.68
CA ILE A 99 -10.60 -13.11 2.89
C ILE A 99 -10.23 -14.31 3.78
N VAL A 100 -9.73 -14.01 4.97
CA VAL A 100 -9.30 -15.01 5.94
C VAL A 100 -10.17 -14.91 7.18
N GLY A 101 -10.89 -15.98 7.52
CA GLY A 101 -11.74 -16.04 8.71
C GLY A 101 -13.15 -16.54 8.43
N GLY A 102 -14.06 -16.32 9.39
CA GLY A 102 -15.49 -16.61 9.25
C GLY A 102 -16.30 -15.34 9.00
N PRO A 103 -17.55 -15.44 8.53
CA PRO A 103 -18.40 -14.26 8.45
C PRO A 103 -18.72 -13.71 9.85
N CYS A 104 -19.05 -12.42 9.93
CA CYS A 104 -19.60 -11.81 11.14
C CYS A 104 -20.71 -12.69 11.76
N PRO A 105 -20.72 -12.86 13.10
CA PRO A 105 -19.94 -12.13 14.10
C PRO A 105 -18.51 -12.69 14.35
N ALA A 106 -18.10 -13.76 13.66
CA ALA A 106 -16.72 -14.23 13.77
C ALA A 106 -15.78 -13.22 13.09
N PRO A 107 -14.62 -12.89 13.69
CA PRO A 107 -13.68 -11.97 13.08
C PRO A 107 -13.10 -12.57 11.79
N TYR A 108 -13.00 -11.75 10.76
CA TYR A 108 -12.27 -12.02 9.53
C TYR A 108 -11.42 -10.84 9.10
N GLN A 109 -10.47 -11.11 8.21
CA GLN A 109 -9.61 -10.09 7.63
C GLN A 109 -9.76 -10.08 6.12
N ILE A 110 -9.78 -8.89 5.54
CA ILE A 110 -9.55 -8.68 4.11
C ILE A 110 -8.08 -8.26 3.98
N VAL A 111 -7.28 -9.14 3.39
CA VAL A 111 -5.88 -8.86 3.08
C VAL A 111 -5.81 -8.42 1.62
N ARG A 112 -5.42 -7.17 1.39
CA ARG A 112 -5.27 -6.58 0.06
C ARG A 112 -3.80 -6.52 -0.29
N VAL A 113 -3.42 -7.09 -1.42
CA VAL A 113 -2.07 -7.04 -1.98
C VAL A 113 -2.10 -6.14 -3.21
N PHE A 114 -1.41 -5.00 -3.11
CA PHE A 114 -1.20 -4.09 -4.22
C PHE A 114 0.09 -4.47 -4.95
N THR A 115 0.04 -4.53 -6.27
CA THR A 115 1.22 -4.76 -7.12
C THR A 115 1.37 -3.59 -8.08
N ALA A 116 2.45 -2.83 -7.94
CA ALA A 116 2.85 -1.80 -8.89
C ALA A 116 3.76 -2.45 -9.95
N THR A 117 3.49 -2.23 -11.24
CA THR A 117 4.29 -2.74 -12.36
C THR A 117 4.53 -1.62 -13.37
N ASP A 118 5.77 -1.47 -13.82
CA ASP A 118 6.12 -0.54 -14.90
C ASP A 118 5.92 -1.14 -16.31
N ALA A 119 6.26 -0.38 -17.34
CA ALA A 119 6.21 -0.85 -18.73
C ALA A 119 7.24 -1.95 -19.06
N CYS A 120 8.28 -2.08 -18.25
CA CYS A 120 9.40 -2.99 -18.44
C CYS A 120 9.21 -4.33 -17.70
N GLY A 121 8.17 -4.44 -16.88
CA GLY A 121 7.81 -5.60 -16.08
C GLY A 121 8.49 -5.64 -14.71
N ASN A 122 9.20 -4.57 -14.30
CA ASN A 122 9.68 -4.47 -12.93
C ASN A 122 8.48 -4.21 -12.02
N SER A 123 8.51 -4.79 -10.82
CA SER A 123 7.35 -4.73 -9.91
C SER A 123 7.73 -4.63 -8.44
N ALA A 124 6.83 -4.00 -7.69
CA ALA A 124 6.88 -3.88 -6.23
C ALA A 124 5.51 -4.22 -5.64
N THR A 125 5.49 -4.72 -4.41
CA THR A 125 4.26 -5.08 -3.70
C THR A 125 4.13 -4.36 -2.37
N ALA A 126 2.88 -4.06 -2.00
CA ALA A 126 2.50 -3.51 -0.70
C ALA A 126 1.20 -4.16 -0.22
N THR A 127 0.98 -4.20 1.10
CA THR A 127 -0.17 -4.87 1.70
C THR A 127 -0.96 -3.93 2.59
N GLN A 128 -2.28 -4.09 2.58
CA GLN A 128 -3.19 -3.51 3.56
C GLN A 128 -4.02 -4.63 4.19
N THR A 129 -4.16 -4.60 5.51
CA THR A 129 -5.02 -5.50 6.28
C THR A 129 -6.21 -4.73 6.82
N ILE A 130 -7.42 -5.20 6.50
CA ILE A 130 -8.66 -4.69 7.07
C ILE A 130 -9.20 -5.79 7.98
N SER A 131 -9.29 -5.52 9.27
CA SER A 131 -9.88 -6.43 10.26
C SER A 131 -11.35 -6.10 10.43
N ILE A 132 -12.23 -7.07 10.21
CA ILE A 132 -13.67 -6.96 10.39
C ILE A 132 -14.09 -7.97 11.43
N GLY A 133 -14.84 -7.53 12.41
CA GLY A 133 -15.38 -8.38 13.45
C GLY A 133 -16.11 -7.52 14.46
N GLU A 134 -16.64 -8.14 15.50
CA GLU A 134 -16.91 -7.38 16.71
C GLU A 134 -15.60 -6.70 17.15
N ALA A 135 -15.67 -5.43 17.53
CA ALA A 135 -14.56 -4.79 18.23
C ALA A 135 -14.07 -5.77 19.32
N PRO A 136 -12.74 -5.90 19.56
CA PRO A 136 -12.23 -6.85 20.54
C PRO A 136 -13.03 -6.67 21.81
N GLN A 137 -13.81 -7.71 22.15
CA GLN A 137 -14.96 -7.65 23.06
C GLN A 137 -14.85 -6.43 23.95
N GLY A 138 -15.68 -5.44 23.63
CA GLY A 138 -15.73 -4.18 24.33
C GLY A 138 -15.68 -4.44 25.82
N CYS A 139 -15.04 -3.52 26.54
CA CYS A 139 -14.91 -3.51 27.98
C CYS A 139 -15.98 -4.35 28.70
N PRO A 140 -15.65 -5.28 29.62
CA PRO A 140 -16.57 -6.30 30.15
C PRO A 140 -17.98 -5.82 30.54
N GLU A 141 -18.11 -4.52 30.80
CA GLU A 141 -19.31 -3.76 31.08
C GLU A 141 -20.27 -3.55 29.87
N ASP A 142 -19.84 -3.77 28.63
CA ASP A 142 -20.66 -3.82 27.40
C ASP A 142 -21.26 -5.22 27.24
N LEU A 143 -22.50 -5.35 27.69
CA LEU A 143 -23.23 -6.60 27.84
C LEU A 143 -24.09 -6.94 26.61
N ASP A 144 -24.43 -5.97 25.77
CA ASP A 144 -25.16 -6.20 24.52
C ASP A 144 -24.29 -6.18 23.25
N GLY A 145 -23.03 -5.77 23.38
CA GLY A 145 -22.03 -5.78 22.32
C GLY A 145 -22.15 -4.60 21.35
N ASP A 146 -22.85 -3.52 21.72
CA ASP A 146 -23.01 -2.34 20.87
C ASP A 146 -21.80 -1.38 20.89
N GLY A 147 -20.78 -1.70 21.67
CA GLY A 147 -19.55 -0.92 21.79
C GLY A 147 -19.66 0.29 22.73
N PHE A 148 -20.74 0.42 23.50
CA PHE A 148 -20.98 1.54 24.40
C PHE A 148 -21.62 1.09 25.71
N VAL A 149 -20.98 1.40 26.84
CA VAL A 149 -21.54 1.06 28.16
C VAL A 149 -22.70 2.02 28.48
N GLY A 150 -23.90 1.60 28.15
CA GLY A 150 -25.11 2.41 28.14
C GLY A 150 -26.23 1.90 29.03
N VAL A 151 -27.42 2.46 28.80
CA VAL A 151 -28.62 2.08 29.56
C VAL A 151 -29.03 0.63 29.26
N SER A 152 -28.77 0.14 28.05
CA SER A 152 -29.05 -1.23 27.66
C SER A 152 -28.28 -2.22 28.54
N ASP A 153 -27.00 -1.98 28.79
CA ASP A 153 -26.16 -2.82 29.66
C ASP A 153 -26.61 -2.77 31.10
N VAL A 154 -26.96 -1.57 31.60
CA VAL A 154 -27.55 -1.43 32.94
C VAL A 154 -28.82 -2.27 33.06
N LEU A 155 -29.68 -2.27 32.04
CA LEU A 155 -30.91 -3.06 32.05
C LEU A 155 -30.64 -4.57 31.98
N LEU A 156 -29.60 -5.00 31.27
CA LEU A 156 -29.17 -6.41 31.26
C LEU A 156 -28.65 -6.84 32.63
N ALA A 157 -27.77 -6.06 33.26
CA ALA A 157 -27.27 -6.35 34.60
C ALA A 157 -28.38 -6.36 35.67
N LEU A 158 -29.32 -5.43 35.58
CA LEU A 158 -30.49 -5.42 36.48
C LEU A 158 -31.46 -6.57 36.21
N GLY A 159 -31.46 -7.13 35.00
CA GLY A 159 -32.26 -8.30 34.63
C GLY A 159 -31.83 -9.57 35.36
N GLU A 160 -30.54 -9.71 35.66
CA GLU A 160 -29.99 -10.84 36.42
C GLU A 160 -29.69 -10.52 37.89
N PHE A 161 -29.92 -9.29 38.34
CA PHE A 161 -29.56 -8.86 39.69
C PHE A 161 -30.17 -9.75 40.78
N GLY A 162 -29.31 -10.22 41.68
CA GLY A 162 -29.66 -11.16 42.74
C GLY A 162 -29.54 -12.63 42.33
N CYS A 163 -29.07 -12.92 41.11
CA CYS A 163 -28.56 -14.24 40.75
C CYS A 163 -27.36 -14.59 41.65
N ALA A 164 -27.34 -15.82 42.19
CA ALA A 164 -26.42 -16.22 43.26
C ALA A 164 -25.45 -17.34 42.88
N ASP A 165 -25.61 -17.96 41.70
CA ASP A 165 -24.73 -19.01 41.20
C ASP A 165 -24.85 -19.11 39.67
N ASN A 166 -23.71 -19.21 38.98
CA ASN A 166 -23.60 -19.45 37.53
C ASN A 166 -24.38 -18.42 36.69
N CYS A 167 -24.27 -17.15 37.07
CA CYS A 167 -24.90 -16.01 36.41
C CYS A 167 -24.16 -15.65 35.12
N THR A 168 -24.86 -15.03 34.17
CA THR A 168 -24.26 -14.61 32.90
C THR A 168 -23.70 -13.20 32.97
N VAL A 169 -24.25 -12.36 33.86
CA VAL A 169 -23.71 -11.04 34.20
C VAL A 169 -22.94 -11.12 35.52
N ASP A 170 -21.68 -11.52 35.45
CA ASP A 170 -20.73 -11.61 36.56
C ASP A 170 -19.41 -10.96 36.11
N LEU A 171 -19.24 -9.69 36.49
CA LEU A 171 -18.14 -8.84 36.03
C LEU A 171 -16.89 -8.97 36.91
N ASP A 172 -17.05 -9.40 38.17
CA ASP A 172 -15.92 -9.60 39.09
C ASP A 172 -15.49 -11.07 39.25
N GLY A 173 -16.24 -12.01 38.67
CA GLY A 173 -15.95 -13.43 38.59
C GLY A 173 -16.27 -14.21 39.86
N ASP A 174 -17.12 -13.67 40.75
CA ASP A 174 -17.49 -14.30 42.02
C ASP A 174 -18.63 -15.33 41.90
N GLY A 175 -19.23 -15.44 40.72
CA GLY A 175 -20.30 -16.36 40.37
C GLY A 175 -21.71 -15.81 40.61
N ALA A 176 -21.86 -14.58 41.09
CA ALA A 176 -23.13 -13.92 41.36
C ALA A 176 -23.32 -12.63 40.54
N THR A 177 -24.57 -12.19 40.35
CA THR A 177 -24.87 -10.83 39.84
C THR A 177 -25.29 -9.97 41.02
N SER A 178 -24.34 -9.21 41.55
CA SER A 178 -24.45 -8.49 42.81
C SER A 178 -24.35 -6.96 42.62
N VAL A 179 -24.32 -6.24 43.75
CA VAL A 179 -24.06 -4.79 43.72
C VAL A 179 -22.66 -4.50 43.19
N SER A 180 -21.68 -5.40 43.38
CA SER A 180 -20.31 -5.22 42.87
C SER A 180 -20.31 -5.12 41.35
N ASP A 181 -21.05 -6.00 40.68
CA ASP A 181 -21.17 -6.04 39.22
C ASP A 181 -21.86 -4.80 38.67
N VAL A 182 -22.97 -4.39 39.28
CA VAL A 182 -23.66 -3.15 38.89
C VAL A 182 -22.75 -1.93 39.08
N LEU A 183 -21.91 -1.91 40.12
CA LEU A 183 -20.96 -0.82 40.34
C LEU A 183 -19.79 -0.85 39.35
N ALA A 184 -19.31 -2.04 38.95
CA ALA A 184 -18.30 -2.18 37.90
C ALA A 184 -18.83 -1.62 36.58
N LEU A 185 -20.04 -2.02 36.18
CA LEU A 185 -20.72 -1.50 35.01
C LEU A 185 -20.91 0.03 35.07
N LEU A 186 -21.45 0.54 36.18
CA LEU A 186 -21.68 1.98 36.35
C LEU A 186 -20.39 2.80 36.42
N SER A 187 -19.25 2.18 36.75
CA SER A 187 -17.96 2.87 36.75
C SER A 187 -17.45 3.18 35.34
N SER A 188 -17.91 2.42 34.34
CA SER A 188 -17.61 2.60 32.92
C SER A 188 -18.79 3.19 32.15
N PHE A 189 -19.90 3.55 32.80
CA PHE A 189 -21.10 4.05 32.12
C PHE A 189 -20.83 5.35 31.35
N GLY A 190 -21.19 5.34 30.08
CA GLY A 190 -20.98 6.43 29.13
C GLY A 190 -19.65 6.37 28.38
N GLU A 191 -18.82 5.34 28.63
CA GLU A 191 -17.60 5.09 27.88
C GLU A 191 -17.89 4.27 26.62
N SER A 192 -17.15 4.55 25.55
CA SER A 192 -17.12 3.74 24.33
C SER A 192 -16.02 2.70 24.45
N CYS A 193 -16.33 1.43 24.18
CA CYS A 193 -15.33 0.36 24.15
C CYS A 193 -14.64 0.31 22.77
N LEU A 194 -13.78 1.30 22.49
CA LEU A 194 -12.95 1.39 21.28
C LEU A 194 -11.55 0.77 21.47
#